data_AF-A0A939TUF9-F1
#
_entry.id   AF-A0A939TUF9-F1
#
_cell.length_a   1.000
_cell.length_b   1.000
_cell.length_c   1.000
_cell.angle_alpha   90.00
_cell.angle_beta   90.00
_cell.angle_gamma   90.00
#
_symmetry.space_group_name_H-M   'P 1'
#
loop_
_entity.id
_entity.type
_entity.pdbx_description
1 polymer ?
#
loop_
_entity_poly.entity_id
_entity_poly.type
_entity_poly.pdbx_seq_one_letter_code
_entity_poly.pdbx_strand_id
1 'polypeptide(L)'
;MRSSVIVRGDVLPQYAELASECGDPQRPTGLLWGVDLHACASRKEAKTEWRKAVAGIRATLDQYPSVRRVCVAGRRPEDSSRPLAPVKRVPGGLALQIHNDLERDRGRFVQTLVLDVTGCDQPAKLTDRLAETFDARSTGWSDLTLTWNDITDRGCEQAWEAQAL
;
A
#
# COMPACT_ATOMS: atom_id res chain seq x y z
N MET A 1 17.72 0.77 -11.98
CA MET A 1 16.51 1.14 -12.75
C MET A 1 15.34 1.10 -11.76
N ARG A 2 14.96 2.24 -11.19
CA ARG A 2 13.80 2.35 -10.29
C ARG A 2 12.56 2.18 -11.16
N SER A 3 11.99 0.99 -11.05
CA SER A 3 11.03 0.34 -11.93
C SER A 3 9.81 1.21 -12.22
N SER A 4 9.09 0.87 -13.30
CA SER A 4 7.84 1.44 -13.78
C SER A 4 6.71 1.46 -12.74
N VAL A 5 6.83 2.29 -11.70
CA VAL A 5 5.90 2.45 -10.60
C VAL A 5 5.29 3.84 -10.69
N ILE A 6 3.97 3.90 -10.57
CA ILE A 6 3.25 5.17 -10.37
C ILE A 6 2.89 5.33 -8.89
N VAL A 7 3.04 6.55 -8.38
CA VAL A 7 2.58 6.94 -7.04
C VAL A 7 1.33 7.81 -7.19
N ARG A 8 0.27 7.51 -6.42
CA ARG A 8 -1.03 8.19 -6.41
C ARG A 8 -1.63 8.21 -4.99
N GLY A 9 -2.75 8.89 -4.82
CA GLY A 9 -3.40 9.07 -3.52
C GLY A 9 -2.69 10.15 -2.67
N ASP A 10 -2.70 9.97 -1.37
CA ASP A 10 -2.03 10.91 -0.46
C ASP A 10 -0.51 10.78 -0.53
N VAL A 11 0.20 11.91 -0.58
CA VAL A 11 1.67 11.90 -0.48
C VAL A 11 2.03 11.89 1.00
N LEU A 12 2.30 10.69 1.53
CA LEU A 12 2.69 10.53 2.92
C LEU A 12 4.16 10.95 3.11
N PRO A 13 4.50 11.63 4.23
CA PRO A 13 5.88 12.05 4.51
C PRO A 13 6.90 10.91 4.44
N GLN A 14 6.48 9.70 4.78
CA GLN A 14 7.32 8.51 4.84
C GLN A 14 7.89 8.07 3.47
N TYR A 15 7.28 8.46 2.36
CA TYR A 15 7.77 8.15 1.01
C TYR A 15 7.69 9.35 0.06
N ALA A 16 7.66 10.58 0.59
CA ALA A 16 7.53 11.79 -0.23
C ALA A 16 8.66 11.94 -1.26
N GLU A 17 9.88 11.51 -0.93
CA GLU A 17 11.02 11.49 -1.85
C GLU A 17 10.80 10.47 -2.99
N LEU A 18 10.33 9.26 -2.69
CA LEU A 18 9.97 8.30 -3.73
C LEU A 18 8.88 8.85 -4.66
N ALA A 19 7.89 9.54 -4.10
CA ALA A 19 6.80 10.14 -4.87
C ALA A 19 7.28 11.24 -5.82
N SER A 20 8.31 12.01 -5.43
CA SER A 20 8.87 13.09 -6.28
C SER A 20 9.80 12.55 -7.37
N GLU A 21 10.44 11.42 -7.14
CA GLU A 21 11.30 10.74 -8.11
C GLU A 21 10.51 9.88 -9.12
N CYS A 22 9.34 9.38 -8.74
CA CYS A 22 8.47 8.59 -9.61
C CYS A 22 7.72 9.49 -10.60
N GLY A 23 8.13 9.45 -11.88
CA GLY A 23 7.37 10.05 -12.98
C GLY A 23 6.10 9.27 -13.35
N ASP A 24 5.51 9.62 -14.49
CA ASP A 24 4.41 8.88 -15.11
C ASP A 24 4.94 8.00 -16.26
N PRO A 25 5.44 6.79 -15.98
CA PRO A 25 5.93 5.91 -17.03
C PRO A 25 4.79 5.56 -17.99
N GLN A 26 5.07 5.47 -19.29
CA GLN A 26 4.06 5.11 -20.29
C GLN A 26 3.42 3.73 -20.05
N ARG A 27 4.12 2.82 -19.36
CA ARG A 27 3.66 1.47 -19.03
C ARG A 27 4.06 1.10 -17.60
N PRO A 28 3.33 1.57 -16.57
CA PRO A 28 3.60 1.18 -15.20
C PRO A 28 3.24 -0.28 -14.98
N THR A 29 4.07 -0.99 -14.22
CA THR A 29 3.85 -2.35 -13.76
C THR A 29 3.42 -2.40 -12.28
N GLY A 30 3.77 -1.35 -11.52
CA GLY A 30 3.42 -1.20 -10.10
C GLY A 30 2.65 0.11 -9.82
N LEU A 31 1.82 0.07 -8.78
CA LEU A 31 1.12 1.22 -8.23
C LEU A 31 1.37 1.29 -6.71
N LEU A 32 1.85 2.43 -6.24
CA LEU A 32 1.84 2.79 -4.82
C LEU A 32 0.71 3.80 -4.58
N TRP A 33 -0.22 3.47 -3.69
CA TRP A 33 -1.34 4.31 -3.33
C TRP A 33 -1.26 4.74 -1.87
N GLY A 34 -1.21 6.04 -1.61
CA GLY A 34 -1.23 6.59 -0.27
C GLY A 34 -2.62 6.77 0.32
N VAL A 35 -2.76 6.48 1.60
CA VAL A 35 -3.97 6.74 2.39
C VAL A 35 -3.58 7.34 3.73
N ASP A 36 -3.85 8.64 3.92
CA ASP A 36 -3.67 9.31 5.20
C ASP A 36 -4.95 9.27 6.03
N LEU A 37 -4.95 8.46 7.08
CA LEU A 37 -6.03 8.39 8.06
C LEU A 37 -5.71 9.17 9.33
N HIS A 38 -4.55 9.85 9.39
CA HIS A 38 -4.11 10.58 10.58
C HIS A 38 -5.08 11.70 10.97
N ALA A 39 -5.66 12.37 9.98
CA ALA A 39 -6.59 13.48 10.17
C ALA A 39 -8.04 13.05 10.42
N CYS A 40 -8.38 11.76 10.23
CA CYS A 40 -9.75 11.31 10.47
C CYS A 40 -10.09 11.46 11.97
N ALA A 41 -11.32 11.85 12.27
CA ALA A 41 -11.87 11.98 13.62
C ALA A 41 -12.72 10.76 14.01
N SER A 42 -13.18 9.97 13.03
CA SER A 42 -14.09 8.84 13.27
C SER A 42 -13.81 7.62 12.39
N ARG A 43 -14.24 6.42 12.85
CA ARG A 43 -14.21 5.18 12.05
C ARG A 43 -15.00 5.31 10.74
N LYS A 44 -16.06 6.12 10.74
CA LYS A 44 -16.89 6.38 9.56
C LYS A 44 -16.09 7.16 8.51
N GLU A 45 -15.36 8.19 8.92
CA GLU A 45 -14.46 8.93 8.04
C GLU A 45 -13.34 8.05 7.49
N ALA A 46 -12.67 7.27 8.35
CA ALA A 46 -11.62 6.35 7.90
C ALA A 46 -12.16 5.33 6.87
N LYS A 47 -13.36 4.80 7.07
CA LYS A 47 -14.02 3.92 6.10
C LYS A 47 -14.35 4.64 4.78
N THR A 48 -14.73 5.91 4.84
CA THR A 48 -14.97 6.74 3.66
C THR A 48 -13.68 6.96 2.88
N GLU A 49 -12.57 7.31 3.55
CA GLU A 49 -11.27 7.49 2.91
C GLU A 49 -10.76 6.20 2.28
N TRP A 50 -10.92 5.06 2.95
CA TRP A 50 -10.62 3.75 2.35
C TRP A 50 -11.44 3.47 1.09
N ARG A 51 -12.74 3.77 1.09
CA ARG A 51 -13.58 3.58 -0.09
C ARG A 51 -13.16 4.48 -1.25
N LYS A 52 -12.80 5.74 -0.96
CA LYS A 52 -12.25 6.66 -1.96
C LYS A 52 -10.94 6.13 -2.53
N ALA A 53 -10.04 5.63 -1.68
CA ALA A 53 -8.79 5.02 -2.10
C ALA A 53 -9.03 3.83 -3.04
N VAL A 54 -9.92 2.90 -2.67
CA VAL A 54 -10.28 1.76 -3.52
C VAL A 54 -10.88 2.22 -4.87
N ALA A 55 -11.76 3.22 -4.87
CA ALA A 55 -12.31 3.78 -6.11
C ALA A 55 -11.23 4.44 -6.99
N GLY A 56 -10.27 5.14 -6.39
CA GLY A 56 -9.15 5.77 -7.09
C GLY A 56 -8.15 4.75 -7.65
N ILE A 57 -7.82 3.71 -6.88
CA ILE A 57 -7.03 2.56 -7.35
C ILE A 57 -7.71 1.94 -8.55
N ARG A 58 -9.02 1.70 -8.45
CA ARG A 58 -9.81 1.15 -9.55
C ARG A 58 -9.70 2.02 -10.80
N ALA A 59 -9.95 3.32 -10.72
CA ALA A 59 -9.85 4.21 -11.88
C ALA A 59 -8.45 4.22 -12.51
N THR A 60 -7.41 4.16 -11.66
CA THR A 60 -6.01 4.11 -12.12
C THR A 60 -5.69 2.80 -12.85
N LEU A 61 -6.20 1.67 -12.36
CA LEU A 61 -5.99 0.38 -13.01
C LEU A 61 -6.71 0.24 -14.35
N ASP A 62 -7.80 0.98 -14.56
CA ASP A 62 -8.45 1.10 -15.88
C ASP A 62 -7.59 1.89 -16.85
N GLN A 63 -6.97 2.99 -16.38
CA GLN A 63 -6.05 3.81 -17.18
C GLN A 63 -4.77 3.06 -17.53
N TYR A 64 -4.27 2.20 -16.63
CA TYR A 64 -3.02 1.47 -16.80
C TYR A 64 -3.20 -0.06 -16.73
N PRO A 65 -3.60 -0.70 -17.85
CA PRO A 65 -3.78 -2.14 -17.91
C PRO A 65 -2.52 -2.97 -17.70
N SER A 66 -1.32 -2.36 -17.73
CA SER A 66 -0.04 -3.03 -17.47
C SER A 66 0.26 -3.22 -15.98
N VAL A 67 -0.42 -2.50 -15.09
CA VAL A 67 -0.21 -2.64 -13.63
C VAL A 67 -0.69 -4.02 -13.18
N ARG A 68 0.20 -4.71 -12.44
CA ARG A 68 -0.05 -6.04 -11.87
C ARG A 68 0.22 -6.10 -10.38
N ARG A 69 0.86 -5.08 -9.82
CA ARG A 69 1.18 -4.97 -8.38
C ARG A 69 0.64 -3.67 -7.82
N VAL A 70 -0.07 -3.75 -6.71
CA VAL A 70 -0.61 -2.61 -5.98
C VAL A 70 -0.12 -2.69 -4.54
N CYS A 71 0.57 -1.65 -4.08
CA CYS A 71 0.84 -1.41 -2.67
C CYS A 71 -0.02 -0.25 -2.21
N VAL A 72 -0.74 -0.43 -1.11
CA VAL A 72 -1.47 0.64 -0.43
C VAL A 72 -0.76 0.98 0.87
N ALA A 73 -0.14 2.15 0.94
CA ALA A 73 0.54 2.64 2.13
C ALA A 73 -0.44 3.47 2.97
N GLY A 74 -0.80 2.95 4.14
CA GLY A 74 -1.73 3.59 5.07
C GLY A 74 -1.01 4.19 6.27
N ARG A 75 -1.33 5.43 6.63
CA ARG A 75 -0.89 6.06 7.89
C ARG A 75 -2.07 6.27 8.82
N ARG A 76 -1.96 5.84 10.08
CA ARG A 76 -3.00 5.98 11.11
C ARG A 76 -2.59 7.02 12.17
N PRO A 77 -3.54 7.49 13.00
CA PRO A 77 -3.21 8.23 14.20
C PRO A 77 -2.46 7.35 15.21
N GLU A 78 -1.34 7.85 15.73
CA GLU A 78 -0.55 7.17 16.77
C GLU A 78 -1.09 7.43 18.19
N ASP A 79 -1.79 8.55 18.36
CA ASP A 79 -2.29 9.00 19.65
C ASP A 79 -3.49 8.15 20.11
N SER A 80 -3.28 7.46 21.24
CA SER A 80 -4.27 6.59 21.87
C SER A 80 -5.49 7.32 22.42
N SER A 81 -5.41 8.65 22.55
CA SER A 81 -6.49 9.53 23.00
C SER A 81 -7.49 9.88 21.89
N ARG A 82 -7.15 9.64 20.62
CA ARG A 82 -8.08 9.89 19.50
C ARG A 82 -9.12 8.77 19.36
N PRO A 83 -10.36 9.07 18.92
CA PRO A 83 -11.43 8.07 18.77
C PRO A 83 -11.10 6.90 17.80
N LEU A 84 -10.07 7.08 16.96
CA LEU A 84 -9.55 6.10 16.02
C LEU A 84 -8.40 5.25 16.56
N ALA A 85 -7.86 5.57 17.74
CA ALA A 85 -6.88 4.76 18.45
C ALA A 85 -7.22 3.25 18.57
N PRO A 86 -8.49 2.83 18.73
CA PRO A 86 -8.81 1.41 18.80
C PRO A 86 -8.81 0.71 17.42
N VAL A 87 -8.60 1.42 16.30
CA VAL A 87 -8.21 0.78 15.02
C VAL A 87 -6.72 0.45 15.14
N LYS A 88 -6.40 -0.52 16.00
CA LYS A 88 -5.02 -0.88 16.37
C LYS A 88 -4.20 -1.42 15.19
N ARG A 89 -4.86 -1.86 14.12
CA ARG A 89 -4.24 -2.46 12.93
C ARG A 89 -5.08 -2.16 11.69
N VAL A 90 -4.44 -2.09 10.53
CA VAL A 90 -5.13 -2.24 9.25
C VAL A 90 -5.83 -3.61 9.23
N PRO A 91 -7.08 -3.71 8.73
CA PRO A 91 -7.79 -4.98 8.68
C PRO A 91 -7.00 -6.01 7.85
N GLY A 92 -6.68 -7.17 8.43
CA GLY A 92 -5.84 -8.20 7.79
C GLY A 92 -6.40 -8.77 6.48
N GLY A 93 -7.69 -8.58 6.19
CA GLY A 93 -8.33 -8.99 4.93
C GLY A 93 -8.48 -7.88 3.89
N LEU A 94 -7.95 -6.68 4.12
CA LEU A 94 -8.13 -5.56 3.21
C LEU A 94 -7.45 -5.78 1.86
N ALA A 95 -6.23 -6.34 1.88
CA ALA A 95 -5.50 -6.68 0.67
C ALA A 95 -6.28 -7.71 -0.18
N LEU A 96 -6.79 -8.77 0.48
CA LEU A 96 -7.61 -9.81 -0.16
C LEU A 96 -8.93 -9.25 -0.69
N GLN A 97 -9.57 -8.34 0.03
CA GLN A 97 -10.78 -7.68 -0.44
C GLN A 97 -10.51 -6.85 -1.70
N ILE A 98 -9.44 -6.06 -1.71
CA ILE A 98 -9.04 -5.27 -2.89
C ILE A 98 -8.73 -6.20 -4.06
N HIS A 99 -7.98 -7.28 -3.83
CA HIS A 99 -7.69 -8.28 -4.84
C HIS A 99 -8.97 -8.88 -5.44
N ASN A 100 -9.85 -9.45 -4.60
CA ASN A 100 -11.08 -10.08 -5.04
C ASN A 100 -12.00 -9.10 -5.78
N ASP A 101 -12.10 -7.86 -5.31
CA ASP A 101 -12.88 -6.82 -5.97
C ASP A 101 -12.33 -6.52 -7.38
N LEU A 102 -11.01 -6.43 -7.51
CA LEU A 102 -10.34 -6.17 -8.79
C LEU A 102 -10.43 -7.36 -9.74
N GLU A 103 -10.28 -8.58 -9.23
CA GLU A 103 -10.40 -9.80 -10.02
C GLU A 103 -11.84 -10.00 -10.48
N ARG A 104 -12.82 -9.89 -9.59
CA ARG A 104 -14.24 -10.09 -9.92
C ARG A 104 -14.74 -9.04 -10.91
N ASP A 105 -14.44 -7.78 -10.68
CA ASP A 105 -15.02 -6.69 -11.48
C ASP A 105 -14.30 -6.54 -12.84
N ARG A 106 -13.09 -7.12 -13.03
CA ARG A 106 -12.27 -6.90 -14.24
C ARG A 106 -11.62 -8.14 -14.86
N GLY A 107 -11.79 -9.33 -14.27
CA GLY A 107 -11.11 -10.54 -14.71
C GLY A 107 -9.58 -10.43 -14.67
N ARG A 108 -9.03 -9.62 -13.75
CA ARG A 108 -7.59 -9.33 -13.68
C ARG A 108 -7.03 -9.75 -12.33
N PHE A 109 -6.05 -10.65 -12.37
CA PHE A 109 -5.23 -10.97 -11.22
C PHE A 109 -4.25 -9.81 -10.93
N VAL A 110 -4.39 -9.20 -9.74
CA VAL A 110 -3.54 -8.09 -9.27
C VAL A 110 -3.03 -8.41 -7.88
N GLN A 111 -1.72 -8.47 -7.72
CA GLN A 111 -1.09 -8.68 -6.41
C GLN A 111 -1.29 -7.44 -5.54
N THR A 112 -1.85 -7.62 -4.34
CA THR A 112 -2.12 -6.50 -3.42
C THR A 112 -1.33 -6.63 -2.12
N LEU A 113 -0.63 -5.55 -1.76
CA LEU A 113 -0.04 -5.29 -0.45
C LEU A 113 -0.80 -4.15 0.21
N VAL A 114 -1.14 -4.27 1.49
CA VAL A 114 -1.43 -3.11 2.33
C VAL A 114 -0.34 -2.99 3.38
N LEU A 115 0.35 -1.85 3.40
CA LEU A 115 1.43 -1.55 4.33
C LEU A 115 1.02 -0.43 5.27
N ASP A 116 0.96 -0.74 6.56
CA ASP A 116 0.77 0.25 7.62
C ASP A 116 2.10 0.91 7.96
N VAL A 117 2.30 2.16 7.53
CA VAL A 117 3.53 2.93 7.73
C VAL A 117 3.50 3.79 9.00
N THR A 118 2.53 3.57 9.87
CA THR A 118 2.40 4.27 11.16
C THR A 118 3.63 3.97 12.04
N GLY A 119 4.21 5.01 12.66
CA GLY A 119 5.43 4.85 13.45
C GLY A 119 6.71 4.61 12.64
N CYS A 120 6.68 4.78 11.31
CA CYS A 120 7.89 4.71 10.49
C CYS A 120 8.82 5.89 10.81
N ASP A 121 9.99 5.56 11.37
CA ASP A 121 11.05 6.47 11.77
C ASP A 121 12.22 6.50 10.78
N GLN A 122 12.22 5.62 9.78
CA GLN A 122 13.28 5.48 8.76
C GLN A 122 12.72 5.55 7.32
N PRO A 123 12.33 6.74 6.83
CA PRO A 123 11.76 6.93 5.48
C PRO A 123 12.62 6.40 4.33
N ALA A 124 13.95 6.58 4.42
CA ALA A 124 14.88 6.06 3.42
C ALA A 124 14.82 4.53 3.32
N LYS A 125 14.81 3.84 4.47
CA LYS A 125 14.69 2.39 4.52
C LYS A 125 13.33 1.91 4.02
N LEU A 126 12.25 2.63 4.32
CA LEU A 126 10.94 2.34 3.74
C LEU A 126 10.97 2.45 2.21
N THR A 127 11.61 3.49 1.68
CA THR A 127 11.76 3.67 0.23
C THR A 127 12.50 2.50 -0.40
N ASP A 128 13.58 2.03 0.21
CA ASP A 128 14.30 0.83 -0.25
C ASP A 128 13.40 -0.42 -0.23
N ARG A 129 12.62 -0.64 0.84
CA ARG A 129 11.67 -1.77 0.92
C ARG A 129 10.56 -1.71 -0.12
N LEU A 130 10.05 -0.51 -0.40
CA LEU A 130 9.07 -0.31 -1.47
C LEU A 130 9.70 -0.57 -2.84
N ALA A 131 10.93 -0.12 -3.07
CA ALA A 131 11.64 -0.39 -4.30
C ALA A 131 11.88 -1.90 -4.52
N GLU A 132 12.29 -2.63 -3.48
CA GLU A 132 12.43 -4.10 -3.49
C GLU A 132 11.09 -4.78 -3.84
N THR A 133 10.00 -4.32 -3.23
CA THR A 133 8.64 -4.83 -3.46
C THR A 133 8.20 -4.71 -4.93
N PHE A 134 8.65 -3.66 -5.60
CA PHE A 134 8.33 -3.41 -7.01
C PHE A 134 9.40 -3.88 -8.00
N ASP A 135 10.50 -4.51 -7.56
CA ASP A 135 11.47 -5.14 -8.48
C ASP A 135 10.79 -6.33 -9.18
N ALA A 136 10.92 -6.39 -10.51
CA ALA A 136 10.38 -7.47 -11.34
C ALA A 136 10.86 -8.87 -10.94
N ARG A 137 11.98 -8.96 -10.23
CA ARG A 137 12.54 -10.22 -9.70
C ARG A 137 11.90 -10.66 -8.38
N SER A 138 11.12 -9.82 -7.72
CA SER A 138 10.45 -10.23 -6.47
C SER A 138 9.46 -11.35 -6.80
N THR A 139 9.68 -12.51 -6.19
CA THR A 139 8.80 -13.68 -6.31
C THR A 139 7.95 -13.76 -5.06
N GLY A 140 6.64 -13.57 -5.19
CA GLY A 140 5.70 -13.73 -4.07
C GLY A 140 4.95 -12.45 -3.76
N TRP A 141 3.65 -12.47 -4.06
CA TRP A 141 2.62 -11.70 -3.37
C TRP A 141 1.29 -12.43 -3.55
N SER A 142 0.58 -12.66 -2.47
CA SER A 142 -0.88 -12.66 -2.50
C SER A 142 -1.42 -12.13 -1.17
N ASP A 143 -1.97 -10.92 -1.26
CA ASP A 143 -2.94 -10.36 -0.32
C ASP A 143 -2.51 -10.20 1.13
N LEU A 144 -1.39 -9.51 1.31
CA LEU A 144 -0.82 -9.30 2.64
C LEU A 144 -1.18 -7.94 3.20
N THR A 145 -1.38 -7.94 4.50
CA THR A 145 -1.42 -6.72 5.30
C THR A 145 -0.23 -6.76 6.26
N LEU A 146 0.73 -5.88 6.06
CA LEU A 146 1.95 -5.77 6.86
C LEU A 146 2.00 -4.41 7.57
N THR A 147 2.76 -4.35 8.64
CA THR A 147 3.13 -3.11 9.34
C THR A 147 4.58 -2.76 9.08
N TRP A 148 4.96 -1.49 9.33
CA TRP A 148 6.35 -1.06 9.29
C TRP A 148 7.26 -1.99 10.09
N ASN A 149 6.85 -2.37 11.30
CA ASN A 149 7.62 -3.26 12.17
C ASN A 149 7.82 -4.65 11.55
N ASP A 150 6.85 -5.16 10.78
CA ASP A 150 6.97 -6.48 10.14
C ASP A 150 8.07 -6.49 9.06
N ILE A 151 8.26 -5.36 8.36
CA ILE A 151 9.21 -5.26 7.23
C ILE A 151 10.53 -4.59 7.58
N THR A 152 10.64 -3.99 8.77
CA THR A 152 11.83 -3.24 9.18
C THR A 152 13.07 -4.14 9.13
N ASP A 153 13.03 -5.31 9.77
CA ASP A 153 14.22 -6.15 9.90
C ASP A 153 14.41 -7.11 8.73
N ARG A 154 13.31 -7.55 8.10
CA ARG A 154 13.31 -8.70 7.18
C ARG A 154 12.86 -8.36 5.75
N GLY A 155 12.30 -7.17 5.53
CA GLY A 155 11.70 -6.80 4.24
C GLY A 155 10.39 -7.52 3.96
N CYS A 156 9.73 -7.18 2.85
CA CYS A 156 8.38 -7.68 2.55
C CYS A 156 8.33 -9.17 2.21
N GLU A 157 9.34 -9.68 1.49
CA GLU A 157 9.39 -11.08 1.03
C GLU A 157 9.57 -12.07 2.19
N GLN A 158 10.49 -11.79 3.11
CA GLN A 158 10.67 -12.63 4.30
C GLN A 158 9.51 -12.51 5.29
N ALA A 159 8.84 -11.34 5.36
CA ALA A 159 7.63 -11.18 6.15
C ALA A 159 6.47 -12.02 5.59
N TRP A 160 6.40 -12.18 4.27
CA TRP A 160 5.45 -13.07 3.61
C TRP A 160 5.70 -14.55 3.96
N GLU A 161 6.94 -15.02 3.82
CA GLU A 161 7.31 -16.42 4.17
C GLU A 161 6.93 -16.76 5.62
N ALA A 162 7.05 -15.80 6.53
CA ALA A 162 6.68 -15.98 7.93
C ALA A 162 5.16 -16.04 8.19
N GLN A 163 4.31 -15.51 7.30
CA GLN A 163 2.84 -15.59 7.39
C GLN A 163 2.26 -16.79 6.64
N ALA A 164 3.02 -17.41 5.74
CA ALA A 164 2.63 -18.58 4.96
C ALA A 164 2.87 -19.93 5.68
N LEU A 165 3.47 -19.91 6.87
CA LEU A 165 3.73 -21.05 7.77
C LEU A 165 2.75 -21.06 8.95
#